data_AF-A0A1M5W201-F1
#
_entry.id   AF-A0A1M5W201-F1
#
_cell.length_a   1.000
_cell.length_b   1.000
_cell.length_c   1.000
_cell.angle_alpha   90.00
_cell.angle_beta   90.00
_cell.angle_gamma   90.00
#
_symmetry.space_group_name_H-M   'P 1'
#
loop_
_entity.id
_entity.type
_entity.pdbx_description
1 polymer ?
#
loop_
_entity_poly.entity_id
_entity_poly.type
_entity_poly.pdbx_seq_one_letter_code
_entity_poly.pdbx_strand_id
1 'polypeptide(L)'
;MFRNISLKNVSQFGRQSDFVGVICGRWRSLAQEVPQKTEIMQKSAHSDAKRRFLLIFAAKSPKYARMSRWGIIGVAVFLLSFGQIVSATPATVVDGATTTTLSASLRPVARNYTPLPEMRWEHRREADRWSRAALMALRSHASVLPQIVPKDIADWCPAYPTNDTSAREAFWIGLLSTLAKHESTFRPTAVGGGGKWYGLLQILPATARGYRCRAQSRDALKDGGANLQCALRIMATTVPRDGVVSHRMRGVAADWGPFHSRNKSTDMMAWMRSQPYCAGLSRSLRPVARPVPVVSNPVISTQGF
;
A
#
# COMPACT_ATOMS: atom_id res chain seq x y z
N MET A 1 -55.49 -24.77 -13.56
CA MET A 1 -55.40 -23.37 -13.07
C MET A 1 -54.01 -23.19 -12.46
N PHE A 2 -52.94 -23.29 -13.25
CA PHE A 2 -52.18 -22.21 -13.88
C PHE A 2 -51.67 -21.08 -12.95
N ARG A 3 -50.32 -21.00 -12.92
CA ARG A 3 -49.43 -19.81 -12.82
C ARG A 3 -49.14 -19.27 -11.40
N ASN A 4 -47.93 -18.82 -11.05
CA ASN A 4 -46.66 -18.70 -11.76
C ASN A 4 -45.51 -18.40 -10.77
N ILE A 5 -44.32 -18.92 -11.09
CA ILE A 5 -43.00 -18.43 -10.66
C ILE A 5 -42.75 -17.05 -11.30
N SER A 6 -42.08 -16.12 -10.60
CA SER A 6 -41.52 -14.91 -11.22
C SER A 6 -40.09 -14.64 -10.78
N LEU A 7 -39.19 -14.77 -11.76
CA LEU A 7 -37.83 -14.23 -11.80
C LEU A 7 -37.87 -12.72 -12.14
N LYS A 8 -36.76 -12.03 -11.84
CA LYS A 8 -36.27 -10.69 -12.29
C LYS A 8 -36.37 -9.61 -11.19
N ASN A 9 -35.38 -8.77 -10.86
CA ASN A 9 -34.27 -8.13 -11.61
C ASN A 9 -33.20 -7.68 -10.57
N VAL A 10 -31.88 -7.89 -10.73
CA VAL A 10 -30.91 -7.12 -11.52
C VAL A 10 -31.25 -5.62 -11.68
N SER A 11 -30.81 -4.78 -10.74
CA SER A 11 -30.40 -3.39 -10.99
C SER A 11 -29.87 -2.72 -9.71
N GLN A 12 -28.59 -2.94 -9.38
CA GLN A 12 -27.93 -2.22 -8.27
C GLN A 12 -26.78 -1.31 -8.75
N PHE A 13 -26.92 -0.80 -9.98
CA PHE A 13 -26.11 0.29 -10.51
C PHE A 13 -27.05 1.31 -11.14
N GLY A 14 -27.35 2.39 -10.43
CA GLY A 14 -28.19 3.47 -10.91
C GLY A 14 -28.07 4.73 -10.06
N ARG A 15 -27.41 5.74 -10.65
CA ARG A 15 -27.42 7.18 -10.29
C ARG A 15 -26.81 7.59 -8.94
N GLN A 16 -25.52 7.89 -8.97
CA GLN A 16 -24.87 8.78 -8.01
C GLN A 16 -24.61 10.13 -8.71
N SER A 17 -25.69 10.86 -9.00
CA SER A 17 -25.64 12.24 -9.46
C SER A 17 -25.94 13.16 -8.27
N ASP A 18 -24.97 13.29 -7.37
CA ASP A 18 -24.87 14.33 -6.34
C ASP A 18 -23.41 14.37 -5.85
N PHE A 19 -22.49 14.71 -6.75
CA PHE A 19 -21.06 14.84 -6.41
C PHE A 19 -20.37 15.95 -7.25
N VAL A 20 -21.03 17.11 -7.38
CA VAL A 20 -20.44 18.31 -8.02
C VAL A 20 -20.28 19.49 -7.04
N GLY A 21 -20.65 19.36 -5.77
CA GLY A 21 -20.78 20.52 -4.87
C GLY A 21 -19.65 20.83 -3.87
N VAL A 22 -18.59 20.02 -3.69
CA VAL A 22 -17.76 20.13 -2.46
C VAL A 22 -16.23 20.27 -2.67
N ILE A 23 -15.72 20.36 -3.91
CA ILE A 23 -14.27 20.62 -4.16
C ILE A 23 -14.04 21.83 -5.08
N CYS A 24 -14.75 22.95 -4.85
CA CYS A 24 -14.46 24.21 -5.55
C CYS A 24 -14.65 25.47 -4.69
N GLY A 25 -14.55 25.36 -3.36
CA GLY A 25 -14.80 26.48 -2.44
C GLY A 25 -13.58 27.03 -1.70
N ARG A 26 -12.37 26.45 -1.86
CA ARG A 26 -11.25 26.78 -0.95
C ARG A 26 -9.87 26.77 -1.58
N TRP A 27 -9.77 27.35 -2.78
CA TRP A 27 -8.50 27.74 -3.42
C TRP A 27 -8.53 29.18 -3.97
N ARG A 28 -9.56 29.96 -3.62
CA ARG A 28 -9.79 31.31 -4.15
C ARG A 28 -9.65 32.40 -3.06
N SER A 29 -8.70 32.23 -2.13
CA SER A 29 -8.44 33.21 -1.06
C SER A 29 -6.95 33.43 -0.76
N LEU A 30 -6.04 33.08 -1.69
CA LEU A 30 -4.58 33.33 -1.55
C LEU A 30 -3.96 33.96 -2.81
N ALA A 31 -4.76 34.62 -3.65
CA ALA A 31 -4.29 35.24 -4.90
C ALA A 31 -4.85 36.66 -5.10
N GLN A 32 -5.09 37.40 -4.02
CA GLN A 32 -5.44 38.81 -4.09
C GLN A 32 -4.64 39.58 -3.05
N GLU A 33 -3.41 39.92 -3.43
CA GLU A 33 -2.67 41.07 -2.92
C GLU A 33 -1.45 41.29 -3.83
N VAL A 34 -1.69 41.86 -5.01
CA VAL A 34 -0.65 42.55 -5.79
C VAL A 34 -1.28 43.86 -6.28
N PRO A 35 -0.69 45.03 -5.96
CA PRO A 35 -1.31 46.31 -6.24
C PRO A 35 -1.18 46.69 -7.73
N GLN A 36 -2.26 47.31 -8.22
CA GLN A 36 -2.41 47.92 -9.52
C GLN A 36 -1.40 49.04 -9.76
N LYS A 37 -0.75 49.04 -10.92
CA LYS A 37 -0.12 50.22 -11.51
C LYS A 37 -0.72 50.48 -12.89
N THR A 38 -1.46 51.59 -12.99
CA THR A 38 -1.71 52.39 -14.19
C THR A 38 -0.38 52.71 -14.88
N GLU A 39 -0.20 52.80 -16.20
CA GLU A 39 -0.77 53.67 -17.24
C GLU A 39 0.14 53.37 -18.48
N ILE A 40 -0.27 53.16 -19.75
CA ILE A 40 -0.48 54.14 -20.84
C ILE A 40 -0.22 53.41 -22.18
N MET A 41 -1.17 53.53 -23.10
CA MET A 41 -1.03 53.81 -24.54
C MET A 41 0.09 53.11 -25.36
N GLN A 42 -0.29 52.29 -26.35
CA GLN A 42 -0.26 52.71 -27.76
C GLN A 42 -0.84 51.64 -28.71
N LYS A 43 -1.70 52.14 -29.59
CA LYS A 43 -2.26 51.47 -30.77
C LYS A 43 -1.16 51.21 -31.81
N SER A 44 -1.24 50.09 -32.51
CA SER A 44 -0.87 50.01 -33.91
C SER A 44 -1.57 48.82 -34.56
N ALA A 45 -2.33 49.11 -35.60
CA ALA A 45 -3.09 48.19 -36.43
C ALA A 45 -2.47 48.17 -37.83
N HIS A 46 -2.09 47.00 -38.34
CA HIS A 46 -1.88 46.66 -39.75
C HIS A 46 -1.34 45.21 -39.79
N SER A 47 -1.65 44.32 -40.71
CA SER A 47 -2.45 44.39 -41.93
C SER A 47 -2.89 42.98 -42.30
N ASP A 48 -4.01 42.94 -43.00
CA ASP A 48 -4.55 41.85 -43.82
C ASP A 48 -3.50 41.22 -44.76
N ALA A 49 -3.54 39.89 -44.91
CA ALA A 49 -3.04 39.19 -46.12
C ALA A 49 -3.56 37.75 -46.18
N LYS A 50 -4.80 37.60 -46.67
CA LYS A 50 -5.25 36.37 -47.33
C LYS A 50 -4.35 36.04 -48.53
N ARG A 51 -3.77 34.85 -48.57
CA ARG A 51 -3.52 34.13 -49.84
C ARG A 51 -3.84 32.65 -49.69
N ARG A 52 -4.86 32.24 -50.44
CA ARG A 52 -5.10 30.84 -50.84
C ARG A 52 -4.05 30.47 -51.88
N PHE A 53 -3.44 29.30 -51.76
CA PHE A 53 -3.07 28.53 -52.95
C PHE A 53 -3.19 27.02 -52.72
N LEU A 54 -3.60 26.37 -53.79
CA LEU A 54 -3.97 24.98 -53.98
C LEU A 54 -2.83 24.00 -53.68
N LEU A 55 -3.23 22.88 -53.07
CA LEU A 55 -2.97 21.49 -53.46
C LEU A 55 -1.73 21.20 -54.33
N ILE A 56 -0.74 20.53 -53.73
CA ILE A 56 0.04 19.48 -54.39
C ILE A 56 0.17 18.29 -53.43
N PHE A 57 -0.43 17.17 -53.82
CA PHE A 57 -0.15 15.84 -53.30
C PHE A 57 1.29 15.44 -53.64
N ALA A 58 2.08 15.05 -52.66
CA ALA A 58 3.27 14.23 -52.86
C ALA A 58 3.46 13.29 -51.67
N ALA A 59 2.77 12.16 -51.72
CA ALA A 59 3.06 11.01 -50.88
C ALA A 59 4.42 10.43 -51.28
N LYS A 60 5.31 10.22 -50.31
CA LYS A 60 6.47 9.35 -50.47
C LYS A 60 6.58 8.45 -49.25
N SER A 61 5.94 7.29 -49.36
CA SER A 61 6.08 6.16 -48.45
C SER A 61 7.47 5.55 -48.57
N PRO A 62 8.13 5.18 -47.45
CA PRO A 62 9.32 4.34 -47.51
C PRO A 62 8.94 2.90 -47.85
N LYS A 63 9.66 2.35 -48.83
CA LYS A 63 9.54 0.99 -49.34
C LYS A 63 9.91 -0.01 -48.24
N TYR A 64 8.96 -0.85 -47.83
CA TYR A 64 9.23 -2.01 -47.01
C TYR A 64 9.96 -3.06 -47.86
N ALA A 65 11.23 -3.32 -47.52
CA ALA A 65 11.99 -4.41 -48.11
C ALA A 65 11.38 -5.75 -47.68
N ARG A 66 10.96 -6.51 -48.69
CA ARG A 66 10.42 -7.86 -48.63
C ARG A 66 11.57 -8.82 -48.32
N MET A 67 11.85 -9.09 -47.04
CA MET A 67 12.81 -10.13 -46.66
C MET A 67 12.19 -11.52 -46.81
N SER A 68 12.90 -12.31 -47.61
CA SER A 68 12.60 -13.65 -48.08
C SER A 68 12.62 -14.66 -46.92
N ARG A 69 11.54 -15.44 -46.81
CA ARG A 69 11.53 -16.77 -46.17
C ARG A 69 12.57 -17.62 -46.93
N TRP A 70 13.32 -18.46 -46.23
CA TRP A 70 14.45 -19.31 -46.67
C TRP A 70 15.79 -18.79 -46.13
N GLY A 71 16.12 -19.20 -44.90
CA GLY A 71 17.41 -18.86 -44.29
C GLY A 71 17.58 -19.27 -42.82
N ILE A 72 16.80 -20.23 -42.30
CA ILE A 72 17.04 -20.83 -40.96
C ILE A 72 16.67 -22.32 -41.01
N ILE A 73 17.34 -23.07 -41.88
CA ILE A 73 17.51 -24.53 -41.75
C ILE A 73 18.98 -24.74 -42.07
N GLY A 74 19.82 -24.86 -41.04
CA GLY A 74 21.26 -25.00 -41.26
C GLY A 74 22.19 -24.63 -40.11
N VAL A 75 21.75 -24.56 -38.84
CA VAL A 75 22.66 -24.66 -37.66
C VAL A 75 21.93 -25.28 -36.46
N ALA A 76 21.16 -26.34 -36.71
CA ALA A 76 20.73 -27.26 -35.66
C ALA A 76 21.06 -28.64 -36.19
N VAL A 77 21.75 -29.46 -35.39
CA VAL A 77 22.42 -30.72 -35.77
C VAL A 77 23.86 -30.54 -36.27
N PHE A 78 24.76 -30.00 -35.43
CA PHE A 78 26.15 -30.51 -35.32
C PHE A 78 26.96 -29.91 -34.15
N LEU A 79 26.42 -29.86 -32.91
CA LEU A 79 27.24 -29.66 -31.70
C LEU A 79 26.68 -30.48 -30.52
N LEU A 80 26.30 -31.72 -30.80
CA LEU A 80 26.07 -32.77 -29.80
C LEU A 80 27.04 -33.90 -30.10
N SER A 81 28.33 -33.74 -29.79
CA SER A 81 29.35 -34.82 -29.68
C SER A 81 30.75 -34.23 -29.42
N PHE A 82 30.95 -33.58 -28.28
CA PHE A 82 32.29 -33.54 -27.65
C PHE A 82 32.07 -33.51 -26.14
N GLY A 83 31.77 -34.70 -25.59
CA GLY A 83 31.91 -34.93 -24.16
C GLY A 83 33.38 -34.83 -23.82
N GLN A 84 33.80 -33.66 -23.33
CA GLN A 84 35.08 -33.53 -22.65
C GLN A 84 34.99 -34.41 -21.40
N ILE A 85 35.78 -35.48 -21.35
CA ILE A 85 36.00 -36.23 -20.12
C ILE A 85 36.78 -35.29 -19.20
N VAL A 86 36.09 -34.67 -18.25
CA VAL A 86 36.73 -33.92 -17.17
C VAL A 86 37.36 -34.96 -16.25
N SER A 87 38.68 -35.15 -16.36
CA SER A 87 39.44 -35.89 -15.36
C SER A 87 39.42 -35.11 -14.05
N ALA A 88 38.70 -35.63 -13.06
CA ALA A 88 38.77 -35.12 -11.70
C ALA A 88 40.16 -35.44 -11.12
N THR A 89 40.96 -34.41 -10.85
CA THR A 89 42.14 -34.53 -10.00
C THR A 89 41.70 -34.93 -8.59
N PRO A 90 42.31 -35.95 -7.95
CA PRO A 90 42.00 -36.27 -6.56
C PRO A 90 42.32 -35.06 -5.70
N ALA A 91 41.36 -34.69 -4.85
CA ALA A 91 41.52 -33.61 -3.89
C ALA A 91 42.73 -33.92 -3.01
N THR A 92 43.69 -32.99 -2.96
CA THR A 92 44.72 -32.96 -1.93
C THR A 92 44.03 -32.94 -0.58
N VAL A 93 44.23 -34.00 0.21
CA VAL A 93 43.83 -34.06 1.61
C VAL A 93 44.60 -32.94 2.31
N VAL A 94 43.88 -31.90 2.73
CA VAL A 94 44.44 -30.88 3.63
C VAL A 94 44.52 -31.51 5.00
N ASP A 95 45.74 -31.56 5.53
CA ASP A 95 46.07 -32.04 6.87
C ASP A 95 45.12 -31.47 7.93
N GLY A 96 44.57 -32.37 8.73
CA GLY A 96 43.78 -32.04 9.90
C GLY A 96 44.67 -31.50 11.02
N ALA A 97 44.63 -30.19 11.27
CA ALA A 97 45.03 -29.63 12.56
C ALA A 97 44.62 -28.14 12.68
N THR A 98 43.32 -27.86 12.83
CA THR A 98 42.84 -26.77 13.71
C THR A 98 41.32 -26.90 13.88
N THR A 99 40.91 -27.87 14.69
CA THR A 99 39.58 -27.82 15.34
C THR A 99 39.64 -26.79 16.47
N THR A 100 39.83 -25.51 16.12
CA THR A 100 39.40 -24.44 17.03
C THR A 100 37.89 -24.48 17.02
N THR A 101 37.32 -25.26 17.94
CA THR A 101 35.90 -25.24 18.23
C THR A 101 35.53 -23.79 18.52
N LEU A 102 34.67 -23.20 17.68
CA LEU A 102 34.08 -21.89 17.94
C LEU A 102 33.44 -21.96 19.34
N SER A 103 34.11 -21.38 20.35
CA SER A 103 33.69 -21.44 21.77
C SER A 103 32.37 -20.73 22.05
N ALA A 104 31.80 -20.04 21.06
CA ALA A 104 30.43 -19.56 21.10
C ALA A 104 29.79 -19.80 19.74
N SER A 105 28.74 -20.62 19.73
CA SER A 105 27.74 -20.55 18.66
C SER A 105 27.20 -19.11 18.67
N LEU A 106 27.32 -18.39 17.55
CA LEU A 106 26.52 -17.20 17.28
C LEU A 106 25.06 -17.66 17.22
N ARG A 107 24.46 -17.94 18.39
CA ARG A 107 23.04 -18.26 18.47
C ARG A 107 22.31 -17.09 17.84
N PRO A 108 21.45 -17.33 16.83
CA PRO A 108 20.61 -16.28 16.29
C PRO A 108 19.89 -15.62 17.46
N VAL A 109 20.13 -14.32 17.67
CA VAL A 109 19.32 -13.56 18.62
C VAL A 109 17.89 -13.69 18.12
N ALA A 110 17.02 -14.27 18.95
CA ALA A 110 15.61 -14.40 18.62
C ALA A 110 15.11 -12.99 18.28
N ARG A 111 14.77 -12.77 17.00
CA ARG A 111 14.11 -11.54 16.62
C ARG A 111 12.76 -11.57 17.31
N ASN A 112 12.56 -10.65 18.24
CA ASN A 112 11.27 -10.40 18.87
C ASN A 112 10.33 -9.79 17.81
N TYR A 113 9.94 -10.59 16.82
CA TYR A 113 8.92 -10.26 15.87
C TYR A 113 7.60 -10.80 16.43
N THR A 114 6.79 -9.93 16.98
CA THR A 114 5.39 -10.25 17.19
C THR A 114 4.76 -10.40 15.80
N PRO A 115 4.28 -11.59 15.42
CA PRO A 115 3.60 -11.75 14.15
C PRO A 115 2.42 -10.77 14.09
N LEU A 116 2.26 -10.09 12.96
CA LEU A 116 1.02 -9.35 12.72
C LEU A 116 -0.14 -10.36 12.74
N PRO A 117 -1.25 -10.04 13.42
CA PRO A 117 -2.44 -10.87 13.37
C PRO A 117 -3.02 -10.90 11.95
N GLU A 118 -3.92 -11.83 11.70
CA GLU A 118 -4.64 -11.88 10.44
C GLU A 118 -5.46 -10.60 10.23
N MET A 119 -5.40 -10.09 9.00
CA MET A 119 -6.07 -8.87 8.58
C MET A 119 -7.27 -9.26 7.73
N ARG A 120 -8.27 -8.38 7.57
CA ARG A 120 -9.53 -8.73 6.89
C ARG A 120 -9.40 -9.25 5.45
N TRP A 121 -8.24 -9.04 4.83
CA TRP A 121 -7.88 -9.58 3.53
C TRP A 121 -7.18 -10.95 3.58
N GLU A 122 -7.16 -11.67 4.71
CA GLU A 122 -6.44 -12.95 4.90
C GLU A 122 -6.73 -14.01 3.82
N HIS A 123 -7.96 -14.04 3.32
CA HIS A 123 -8.40 -14.92 2.23
C HIS A 123 -7.75 -14.59 0.87
N ARG A 124 -7.00 -13.50 0.78
CA ARG A 124 -6.28 -13.08 -0.43
C ARG A 124 -4.87 -13.65 -0.42
N ARG A 125 -4.44 -14.20 -1.55
CA ARG A 125 -3.07 -14.70 -1.74
C ARG A 125 -2.00 -13.62 -1.53
N GLU A 126 -2.38 -12.36 -1.69
CA GLU A 126 -1.50 -11.19 -1.52
C GLU A 126 -1.46 -10.64 -0.08
N ALA A 127 -2.23 -11.20 0.86
CA ALA A 127 -2.41 -10.69 2.22
C ALA A 127 -1.08 -10.35 2.91
N ASP A 128 -0.12 -11.29 2.93
CA ASP A 128 1.18 -11.09 3.57
C ASP A 128 2.01 -9.98 2.92
N ARG A 129 1.90 -9.84 1.60
CA ARG A 129 2.61 -8.78 0.86
C ARG A 129 2.02 -7.42 1.20
N TRP A 130 0.70 -7.31 1.30
CA TRP A 130 0.00 -6.09 1.66
C TRP A 130 0.26 -5.68 3.12
N SER A 131 0.15 -6.61 4.05
CA SER A 131 0.45 -6.37 5.47
C SER A 131 1.91 -5.92 5.67
N ARG A 132 2.88 -6.56 5.01
CA ARG A 132 4.29 -6.15 5.07
C ARG A 132 4.54 -4.78 4.45
N ALA A 133 3.93 -4.47 3.31
CA ALA A 133 4.08 -3.15 2.67
C ALA A 133 3.50 -2.03 3.55
N ALA A 134 2.34 -2.26 4.17
CA ALA A 134 1.73 -1.33 5.11
C ALA A 134 2.60 -1.16 6.37
N LEU A 135 3.12 -2.25 6.93
CA LEU A 135 4.04 -2.20 8.07
C LEU A 135 5.31 -1.40 7.76
N MET A 136 5.91 -1.59 6.57
CA MET A 136 7.08 -0.81 6.14
C MET A 136 6.78 0.69 6.06
N ALA A 137 5.60 1.08 5.59
CA ALA A 137 5.18 2.49 5.59
C ALA A 137 5.01 3.03 7.02
N LEU A 138 4.35 2.28 7.91
CA LEU A 138 4.19 2.63 9.31
C LEU A 138 5.52 2.76 10.05
N ARG A 139 6.55 2.02 9.64
CA ARG A 139 7.91 2.13 10.19
C ARG A 139 8.80 3.14 9.49
N SER A 140 8.25 3.91 8.55
CA SER A 140 8.99 4.94 7.80
C SER A 140 8.17 6.22 7.71
N HIS A 141 7.65 6.56 6.54
CA HIS A 141 6.99 7.84 6.26
C HIS A 141 5.63 8.02 6.93
N ALA A 142 5.07 6.97 7.55
CA ALA A 142 3.80 7.02 8.26
C ALA A 142 3.95 6.72 9.76
N SER A 143 5.16 6.84 10.31
CA SER A 143 5.48 6.53 11.71
C SER A 143 4.77 7.36 12.75
N VAL A 144 4.26 8.53 12.39
CA VAL A 144 3.40 9.35 13.26
C VAL A 144 2.09 8.63 13.64
N LEU A 145 1.55 7.78 12.76
CA LEU A 145 0.25 7.15 12.97
C LEU A 145 0.19 6.25 14.22
N PRO A 146 1.11 5.29 14.44
CA PRO A 146 1.10 4.49 15.67
C PRO A 146 1.53 5.27 16.92
N GLN A 147 2.10 6.47 16.78
CA GLN A 147 2.58 7.27 17.92
C GLN A 147 1.47 8.13 18.53
N ILE A 148 0.52 8.59 17.72
CA ILE A 148 -0.60 9.42 18.18
C ILE A 148 -1.72 8.57 18.80
N VAL A 149 -2.49 9.19 19.69
CA VAL A 149 -3.73 8.63 20.24
C VAL A 149 -4.90 9.51 19.78
N PRO A 150 -5.65 9.11 18.75
CA PRO A 150 -6.79 9.88 18.26
C PRO A 150 -7.90 10.01 19.33
N LYS A 151 -8.63 11.13 19.34
CA LYS A 151 -9.65 11.41 20.36
C LYS A 151 -10.82 10.42 20.34
N ASP A 152 -11.17 9.91 19.16
CA ASP A 152 -12.24 8.94 18.91
C ASP A 152 -11.74 7.48 18.93
N ILE A 153 -10.50 7.23 19.35
CA ILE A 153 -9.91 5.89 19.25
C ILE A 153 -10.68 4.84 20.06
N ALA A 154 -11.36 5.23 21.14
CA ALA A 154 -12.17 4.32 21.95
C ALA A 154 -13.36 3.73 21.17
N ASP A 155 -13.85 4.43 20.14
CA ASP A 155 -14.93 3.94 19.27
C ASP A 155 -14.42 2.86 18.30
N TRP A 156 -13.16 2.97 17.89
CA TRP A 156 -12.52 2.05 16.95
C TRP A 156 -11.81 0.88 17.63
N CYS A 157 -11.11 1.15 18.73
CA CYS A 157 -10.15 0.25 19.36
C CYS A 157 -9.92 0.64 20.84
N PRO A 158 -10.75 0.18 21.78
CA PRO A 158 -10.66 0.57 23.20
C PRO A 158 -9.29 0.33 23.85
N ALA A 159 -8.61 -0.77 23.50
CA ALA A 159 -7.29 -1.10 24.05
C ALA A 159 -6.12 -0.27 23.47
N TYR A 160 -6.35 0.52 22.42
CA TYR A 160 -5.30 1.24 21.69
C TYR A 160 -4.40 2.12 22.58
N PRO A 161 -4.92 2.91 23.55
CA PRO A 161 -4.07 3.77 24.38
C PRO A 161 -3.02 2.97 25.16
N THR A 162 -3.35 1.74 25.57
CA THR A 162 -2.48 0.86 26.35
C THR A 162 -1.64 -0.11 25.50
N ASN A 163 -1.87 -0.13 24.18
CA ASN A 163 -1.14 -1.01 23.27
C ASN A 163 0.31 -0.56 23.06
N ASP A 164 1.19 -1.54 22.89
CA ASP A 164 2.55 -1.30 22.40
C ASP A 164 2.55 -0.91 20.90
N THR A 165 3.70 -0.49 20.39
CA THR A 165 3.86 -0.05 19.00
C THR A 165 3.38 -1.12 18.01
N SER A 166 3.66 -2.40 18.27
CA SER A 166 3.27 -3.48 17.35
C SER A 166 1.76 -3.64 17.25
N ALA A 167 1.04 -3.56 18.37
CA ALA A 167 -0.42 -3.63 18.38
C ALA A 167 -1.07 -2.36 17.79
N ARG A 168 -0.44 -1.18 17.95
CA ARG A 168 -0.87 0.06 17.28
C ARG A 168 -0.62 0.04 15.78
N GLU A 169 0.49 -0.56 15.32
CA GLU A 169 0.74 -0.83 13.90
C GLU A 169 -0.33 -1.77 13.33
N ALA A 170 -0.65 -2.86 14.05
CA ALA A 170 -1.68 -3.81 13.64
C ALA A 170 -3.05 -3.14 13.47
N PHE A 171 -3.42 -2.20 14.34
CA PHE A 171 -4.64 -1.40 14.19
C PHE A 171 -4.70 -0.66 12.85
N TRP A 172 -3.64 0.05 12.47
CA TRP A 172 -3.65 0.82 11.21
C TRP A 172 -3.72 -0.08 9.99
N ILE A 173 -3.04 -1.24 10.02
CA ILE A 173 -3.13 -2.24 8.94
C ILE A 173 -4.54 -2.84 8.89
N GLY A 174 -5.12 -3.15 10.05
CA GLY A 174 -6.49 -3.61 10.19
C GLY A 174 -7.48 -2.63 9.58
N LEU A 175 -7.36 -1.34 9.91
CA LEU A 175 -8.21 -0.29 9.36
C LEU A 175 -8.13 -0.25 7.82
N LEU A 176 -6.92 -0.28 7.24
CA LEU A 176 -6.75 -0.35 5.77
C LEU A 176 -7.43 -1.58 5.17
N SER A 177 -7.36 -2.73 5.85
CA SER A 177 -8.00 -3.95 5.37
C SER A 177 -9.53 -3.86 5.36
N THR A 178 -10.12 -3.24 6.38
CA THR A 178 -11.57 -2.97 6.41
C THR A 178 -11.98 -1.98 5.33
N LEU A 179 -11.14 -0.97 5.07
CA LEU A 179 -11.39 0.04 4.04
C LEU A 179 -11.28 -0.57 2.63
N ALA A 180 -10.30 -1.43 2.38
CA ALA A 180 -10.12 -2.11 1.10
C ALA A 180 -11.33 -2.97 0.71
N LYS A 181 -12.03 -3.57 1.68
CA LYS A 181 -13.31 -4.26 1.45
C LYS A 181 -14.33 -3.31 0.82
N HIS A 182 -14.47 -2.11 1.39
CA HIS A 182 -15.52 -1.15 1.04
C HIS A 182 -15.21 -0.27 -0.17
N GLU A 183 -13.92 -0.16 -0.52
CA GLU A 183 -13.43 0.58 -1.68
C GLU A 183 -13.30 -0.27 -2.94
N SER A 184 -12.78 -1.49 -2.81
CA SER A 184 -12.42 -2.33 -3.98
C SER A 184 -12.84 -3.79 -3.88
N THR A 185 -13.45 -4.21 -2.77
CA THR A 185 -13.67 -5.63 -2.46
C THR A 185 -12.36 -6.42 -2.56
N PHE A 186 -11.27 -5.84 -2.03
CA PHE A 186 -9.92 -6.41 -2.04
C PHE A 186 -9.32 -6.64 -3.45
N ARG A 187 -9.77 -5.90 -4.47
CA ARG A 187 -9.28 -6.04 -5.84
C ARG A 187 -8.20 -4.99 -6.12
N PRO A 188 -6.91 -5.37 -6.21
CA PRO A 188 -5.82 -4.40 -6.41
C PRO A 188 -5.85 -3.75 -7.80
N THR A 189 -6.52 -4.35 -8.79
CA THR A 189 -6.65 -3.78 -10.14
C THR A 189 -7.97 -3.01 -10.33
N ALA A 190 -8.75 -2.80 -9.27
CA ALA A 190 -10.03 -2.10 -9.35
C ALA A 190 -9.88 -0.67 -9.89
N VAL A 191 -10.81 -0.28 -10.75
CA VAL A 191 -10.92 1.07 -11.28
C VAL A 191 -12.34 1.57 -11.07
N GLY A 192 -12.50 2.64 -10.30
CA GLY A 192 -13.80 3.20 -9.92
C GLY A 192 -14.01 4.65 -10.38
N GLY A 193 -15.19 5.18 -10.07
CA GLY A 193 -15.60 6.56 -10.36
C GLY A 193 -15.44 6.95 -11.84
N GLY A 194 -15.85 6.07 -12.75
CA GLY A 194 -15.78 6.31 -14.20
C GLY A 194 -14.36 6.31 -14.76
N GLY A 195 -13.44 5.51 -14.18
CA GLY A 195 -12.08 5.40 -14.70
C GLY A 195 -11.07 6.35 -14.03
N LYS A 196 -11.37 6.87 -12.83
CA LYS A 196 -10.56 7.91 -12.17
C LYS A 196 -9.77 7.41 -10.97
N TRP A 197 -10.33 6.47 -10.21
CA TRP A 197 -9.76 6.01 -8.94
C TRP A 197 -9.22 4.59 -9.08
N TYR A 198 -8.07 4.30 -8.47
CA TYR A 198 -7.31 3.08 -8.75
C TYR A 198 -6.93 2.33 -7.48
N GLY A 199 -6.97 1.01 -7.59
CA GLY A 199 -6.39 0.09 -6.63
C GLY A 199 -7.24 -0.18 -5.40
N LEU A 200 -6.59 -0.77 -4.39
CA LEU A 200 -7.25 -1.28 -3.19
C LEU A 200 -8.08 -0.23 -2.47
N LEU A 201 -7.53 0.99 -2.35
CA LEU A 201 -8.12 2.10 -1.63
C LEU A 201 -8.57 3.23 -2.56
N GLN A 202 -8.80 2.90 -3.83
CA GLN A 202 -9.38 3.80 -4.83
C GLN A 202 -8.75 5.20 -4.76
N ILE A 203 -7.47 5.32 -5.11
CA ILE A 203 -6.70 6.58 -5.05
C ILE A 203 -6.65 7.22 -6.44
N LEU A 204 -6.84 8.54 -6.50
CA LEU A 204 -6.72 9.34 -7.73
C LEU A 204 -5.23 9.65 -7.99
N PRO A 205 -4.72 9.50 -9.23
CA PRO A 205 -3.32 9.81 -9.53
C PRO A 205 -2.91 11.25 -9.17
N ALA A 206 -3.82 12.22 -9.32
CA ALA A 206 -3.57 13.61 -8.93
C ALA A 206 -3.37 13.76 -7.41
N THR A 207 -4.20 13.10 -6.60
CA THR A 207 -4.04 13.05 -5.14
C THR A 207 -2.71 12.41 -4.76
N ALA A 208 -2.37 11.27 -5.38
CA ALA A 208 -1.10 10.60 -5.13
C ALA A 208 0.12 11.50 -5.44
N ARG A 209 0.07 12.30 -6.51
CA ARG A 209 1.09 13.32 -6.80
C ARG A 209 1.11 14.45 -5.78
N GLY A 210 -0.05 14.95 -5.37
CA GLY A 210 -0.18 16.01 -4.37
C GLY A 210 0.47 15.64 -3.03
N TYR A 211 0.27 14.40 -2.59
CA TYR A 211 0.92 13.84 -1.40
C TYR A 211 2.32 13.27 -1.65
N ARG A 212 2.88 13.46 -2.85
CA ARG A 212 4.21 12.98 -3.24
C ARG A 212 4.39 11.48 -2.97
N CYS A 213 3.37 10.68 -3.24
CA CYS A 213 3.46 9.22 -3.17
C CYS A 213 4.48 8.68 -4.17
N ARG A 214 5.00 7.47 -3.93
CA ARG A 214 5.87 6.76 -4.90
C ARG A 214 5.06 6.28 -6.12
N ALA A 215 3.90 5.69 -5.89
CA ALA A 215 2.95 5.35 -6.96
C ALA A 215 2.13 6.59 -7.33
N GLN A 216 2.34 7.12 -8.54
CA GLN A 216 1.71 8.36 -9.01
C GLN A 216 0.93 8.20 -10.32
N SER A 217 1.03 7.05 -10.97
CA SER A 217 0.36 6.72 -12.22
C SER A 217 -0.80 5.74 -12.00
N ARG A 218 -1.68 5.64 -13.00
CA ARG A 218 -2.83 4.72 -13.01
C ARG A 218 -2.39 3.28 -12.77
N ASP A 219 -1.35 2.84 -13.47
CA ASP A 219 -0.86 1.46 -13.35
C ASP A 219 -0.05 1.23 -12.08
N ALA A 220 0.74 2.19 -11.63
CA ALA A 220 1.47 2.07 -10.36
C ALA A 220 0.51 1.94 -9.16
N LEU A 221 -0.65 2.61 -9.20
CA LEU A 221 -1.67 2.51 -8.16
C LEU A 221 -2.44 1.18 -8.17
N LYS A 222 -2.29 0.34 -9.20
CA LYS A 222 -2.82 -1.02 -9.22
C LYS A 222 -1.93 -2.02 -8.46
N ASP A 223 -0.71 -1.64 -8.10
CA ASP A 223 0.08 -2.44 -7.14
C ASP A 223 -0.48 -2.22 -5.73
N GLY A 224 -1.06 -3.27 -5.14
CA GLY A 224 -1.72 -3.17 -3.84
C GLY A 224 -0.80 -2.68 -2.72
N GLY A 225 0.47 -3.11 -2.71
CA GLY A 225 1.44 -2.66 -1.72
C GLY A 225 1.77 -1.18 -1.87
N ALA A 226 1.98 -0.69 -3.09
CA ALA A 226 2.26 0.71 -3.36
C ALA A 226 1.03 1.61 -3.11
N ASN A 227 -0.17 1.10 -3.39
CA ASN A 227 -1.44 1.76 -3.09
C ASN A 227 -1.61 1.98 -1.57
N LEU A 228 -1.39 0.93 -0.77
CA LEU A 228 -1.46 0.99 0.70
C LEU A 228 -0.41 1.93 1.31
N GLN A 229 0.83 1.91 0.80
CA GLN A 229 1.88 2.84 1.23
C GLN A 229 1.52 4.30 0.93
N CYS A 230 0.86 4.57 -0.21
CA CYS A 230 0.37 5.91 -0.53
C CYS A 230 -0.79 6.33 0.38
N ALA A 231 -1.75 5.44 0.63
CA ALA A 231 -2.83 5.70 1.59
C ALA A 231 -2.31 6.07 2.97
N LEU A 232 -1.33 5.32 3.49
CA LEU A 232 -0.70 5.64 4.78
C LEU A 232 0.03 6.98 4.77
N ARG A 233 0.58 7.43 3.65
CA ARG A 233 1.17 8.77 3.52
C ARG A 233 0.11 9.88 3.63
N ILE A 234 -1.04 9.68 2.99
CA ILE A 234 -2.19 10.58 3.08
C ILE A 234 -2.69 10.62 4.53
N MET A 235 -2.93 9.46 5.15
CA MET A 235 -3.39 9.36 6.54
C MET A 235 -2.40 9.97 7.53
N ALA A 236 -1.09 9.80 7.32
CA ALA A 236 -0.04 10.42 8.13
C ALA A 236 -0.05 11.96 8.06
N THR A 237 -0.74 12.54 7.08
CA THR A 237 -0.98 13.98 7.02
C THR A 237 -2.31 14.34 7.68
N THR A 238 -3.40 13.62 7.35
CA THR A 238 -4.76 14.02 7.76
C THR A 238 -5.09 13.67 9.20
N VAL A 239 -4.66 12.50 9.70
CA VAL A 239 -4.96 12.05 11.06
C VAL A 239 -4.27 12.93 12.10
N PRO A 240 -2.97 13.25 12.03
CA PRO A 240 -2.35 14.17 12.99
C PRO A 240 -2.93 15.59 12.89
N ARG A 241 -3.23 16.07 11.66
CA ARG A 241 -3.87 17.38 11.44
C ARG A 241 -5.22 17.48 12.16
N ASP A 242 -5.99 16.39 12.20
CA ASP A 242 -7.34 16.40 12.75
C ASP A 242 -7.49 15.82 14.17
N GLY A 243 -6.55 15.00 14.60
CA GLY A 243 -6.57 14.35 15.92
C GLY A 243 -7.66 13.29 16.09
N VAL A 244 -8.21 12.75 15.00
CA VAL A 244 -9.26 11.71 14.99
C VAL A 244 -8.95 10.65 13.93
N VAL A 245 -9.39 9.41 14.15
CA VAL A 245 -9.43 8.37 13.12
C VAL A 245 -10.42 8.80 12.05
N SER A 246 -11.66 9.13 12.43
CA SER A 246 -12.69 9.57 11.51
C SER A 246 -13.83 10.30 12.22
N HIS A 247 -14.01 11.59 11.89
CA HIS A 247 -15.17 12.36 12.34
C HIS A 247 -15.61 13.37 11.27
N ARG A 248 -16.85 13.25 10.77
CA ARG A 248 -17.33 14.07 9.63
C ARG A 248 -16.37 13.95 8.43
N MET A 249 -15.74 15.04 8.00
CA MET A 249 -14.74 15.11 6.91
C MET A 249 -13.29 15.15 7.45
N ARG A 250 -13.03 14.62 8.65
CA ARG A 250 -11.75 14.73 9.35
C ARG A 250 -11.09 13.36 9.54
N GLY A 251 -9.77 13.36 9.66
CA GLY A 251 -8.95 12.16 9.78
C GLY A 251 -8.91 11.40 8.47
N VAL A 252 -9.14 10.09 8.53
CA VAL A 252 -9.24 9.23 7.35
C VAL A 252 -10.47 9.59 6.51
N ALA A 253 -11.56 10.07 7.12
CA ALA A 253 -12.76 10.48 6.38
C ALA A 253 -12.56 11.72 5.49
N ALA A 254 -11.41 12.39 5.53
CA ALA A 254 -11.11 13.50 4.63
C ALA A 254 -10.96 13.05 3.17
N ASP A 255 -10.50 11.82 2.93
CA ASP A 255 -10.18 11.32 1.59
C ASP A 255 -11.03 10.10 1.18
N TRP A 256 -11.62 9.37 2.14
CA TRP A 256 -12.28 8.09 1.88
C TRP A 256 -13.78 8.08 2.21
N GLY A 257 -14.59 7.83 1.18
CA GLY A 257 -16.05 7.87 1.24
C GLY A 257 -16.73 6.83 2.16
N PRO A 258 -16.21 5.60 2.36
CA PRO A 258 -16.82 4.60 3.25
C PRO A 258 -17.06 5.09 4.69
N PHE A 259 -16.29 6.06 5.18
CA PHE A 259 -16.49 6.65 6.50
C PHE A 259 -17.75 7.54 6.60
N HIS A 260 -18.34 7.96 5.47
CA HIS A 260 -19.59 8.72 5.44
C HIS A 260 -20.84 7.84 5.35
N SER A 261 -20.68 6.54 5.12
CA SER A 261 -21.79 5.59 5.12
C SER A 261 -21.87 4.90 6.49
N ARG A 262 -22.94 5.16 7.24
CA ARG A 262 -23.16 4.53 8.56
C ARG A 262 -23.01 3.01 8.51
N ASN A 263 -23.60 2.37 7.50
CA ASN A 263 -23.53 0.91 7.37
C ASN A 263 -22.09 0.42 7.18
N LYS A 264 -21.30 1.11 6.34
CA LYS A 264 -19.90 0.75 6.10
C LYS A 264 -19.02 1.06 7.31
N SER A 265 -19.16 2.25 7.92
CA SER A 265 -18.40 2.63 9.11
C SER A 265 -18.67 1.69 10.28
N THR A 266 -19.93 1.30 10.50
CA THR A 266 -20.29 0.32 11.54
C THR A 266 -19.70 -1.05 11.26
N ASP A 267 -19.72 -1.54 10.02
CA ASP A 267 -19.06 -2.80 9.65
C ASP A 267 -17.54 -2.75 9.86
N MET A 268 -16.88 -1.62 9.54
CA MET A 268 -15.45 -1.44 9.81
C MET A 268 -15.16 -1.44 11.32
N MET A 269 -15.88 -0.63 12.11
CA MET A 269 -15.70 -0.55 13.56
C MET A 269 -15.98 -1.90 14.25
N ALA A 270 -17.04 -2.61 13.85
CA ALA A 270 -17.36 -3.92 14.40
C ALA A 270 -16.23 -4.92 14.17
N TRP A 271 -15.67 -4.97 12.95
CA TRP A 271 -14.52 -5.84 12.66
C TRP A 271 -13.28 -5.40 13.45
N MET A 272 -13.00 -4.10 13.57
CA MET A 272 -11.84 -3.60 14.33
C MET A 272 -11.93 -4.00 15.81
N ARG A 273 -13.10 -3.82 16.42
CA ARG A 273 -13.32 -4.09 17.86
C ARG A 273 -13.23 -5.58 18.19
N SER A 274 -13.47 -6.48 17.24
CA SER A 274 -13.33 -7.93 17.46
C SER A 274 -11.88 -8.40 17.44
N GLN A 275 -10.92 -7.56 17.03
CA GLN A 275 -9.52 -8.00 16.91
C GLN A 275 -8.83 -8.09 18.28
N PRO A 276 -7.91 -9.06 18.48
CA PRO A 276 -7.22 -9.24 19.77
C PRO A 276 -6.51 -7.98 20.28
N TYR A 277 -5.97 -7.16 19.37
CA TYR A 277 -5.29 -5.90 19.71
C TYR A 277 -6.26 -4.78 20.08
N CYS A 278 -7.54 -4.87 19.76
CA CYS A 278 -8.55 -3.89 20.19
C CYS A 278 -9.39 -4.36 21.38
N ALA A 279 -9.52 -5.68 21.55
CA ALA A 279 -10.15 -6.31 22.69
C ALA A 279 -9.25 -6.39 23.95
N GLY A 280 -7.98 -5.95 23.86
CA GLY A 280 -7.02 -5.99 24.98
C GLY A 280 -6.36 -7.35 25.22
N LEU A 281 -6.58 -8.32 24.32
CA LEU A 281 -6.06 -9.69 24.42
C LEU A 281 -4.58 -9.80 24.01
N SER A 282 -4.07 -8.90 23.16
CA SER A 282 -2.67 -8.94 22.70
C SER A 282 -1.65 -8.84 23.83
N ARG A 283 -1.98 -8.19 24.95
CA ARG A 283 -1.10 -8.13 26.13
C ARG A 283 -1.04 -9.48 26.86
N SER A 284 -2.18 -10.18 26.97
CA SER A 284 -2.29 -11.44 27.70
C SER A 284 -1.65 -12.61 26.95
N LEU A 285 -1.62 -12.57 25.62
CA LEU A 285 -1.09 -13.66 24.80
C LEU A 285 0.42 -13.58 24.57
N ARG A 286 1.08 -12.49 25.01
CA ARG A 286 2.54 -12.34 24.86
C ARG A 286 3.25 -13.18 25.93
N PRO A 287 4.09 -14.16 25.55
CA PRO A 287 4.89 -14.90 26.53
C PRO A 287 5.77 -13.93 27.32
N VAL A 288 5.70 -14.00 28.65
CA VAL A 288 6.60 -13.26 29.54
C VAL A 288 7.96 -13.95 29.51
N ALA A 289 9.04 -13.17 29.38
CA ALA A 289 10.39 -13.71 29.43
C ALA A 289 10.61 -14.46 30.75
N ARG A 290 11.19 -15.67 30.67
CA ARG A 290 11.57 -16.42 31.85
C ARG A 290 12.55 -15.56 32.68
N PRO A 291 12.34 -15.41 34.01
CA PRO A 291 13.29 -14.72 34.86
C PRO A 291 14.69 -15.31 34.71
N VAL A 292 15.71 -14.45 34.68
CA VAL A 292 17.11 -14.91 34.70
C VAL A 292 17.36 -15.53 36.08
N PRO A 293 17.86 -16.78 36.16
CA PRO A 293 18.25 -17.36 37.44
C PRO A 293 19.25 -16.43 38.12
N VAL A 294 18.93 -15.99 39.33
CA VAL A 294 19.93 -15.35 40.19
C VAL A 294 20.95 -16.43 40.51
N VAL A 295 22.20 -16.23 40.10
CA VAL A 295 23.29 -17.12 40.51
C VAL A 295 23.48 -16.91 42.01
N SER A 296 22.87 -17.77 42.83
CA SER A 296 23.22 -17.87 44.23
C SER A 296 24.61 -18.52 44.32
N ASN A 297 25.51 -17.91 45.09
CA ASN A 297 26.84 -18.46 45.37
C ASN A 297 26.74 -19.95 45.76
N PRO A 298 27.68 -20.80 45.33
CA PRO A 298 27.65 -22.20 45.69
C PRO A 298 27.68 -22.34 47.21
N VAL A 299 26.64 -22.97 47.77
CA VAL A 299 26.64 -23.41 49.16
C VAL A 299 27.62 -24.58 49.24
N ILE A 300 28.82 -24.31 49.75
CA ILE A 300 29.79 -25.36 50.08
C ILE A 300 29.24 -26.10 51.30
N SER A 301 28.79 -27.33 51.11
CA SER A 301 28.38 -28.23 52.19
C SER A 301 29.63 -28.76 52.90
N THR A 302 29.99 -28.17 54.04
CA THR A 302 31.06 -28.69 54.92
C THR A 302 30.52 -29.72 55.90
N GLN A 303 30.01 -30.86 55.41
CA GLN A 303 29.81 -32.04 56.24
C GLN A 303 30.66 -33.19 55.71
N GLY A 304 31.74 -33.47 56.44
CA GLY A 304 32.67 -34.55 56.14
C GLY A 304 33.99 -34.37 56.88
N PHE A 305 33.97 -34.59 58.20
CA PHE A 305 35.06 -35.19 58.97
C PHE A 305 34.45 -36.04 60.07
#